data_AF-A0A812UNS1-F1
#
_entry.id   AF-A0A812UNS1-F1
#
_cell.length_a   1.000
_cell.length_b   1.000
_cell.length_c   1.000
_cell.angle_alpha   90.00
_cell.angle_beta   90.00
_cell.angle_gamma   90.00
#
_symmetry.space_group_name_H-M   'P 1'
#
loop_
_entity.id
_entity.type
_entity.pdbx_description
1 polymer ?
#
loop_
_entity_poly.entity_id
_entity_poly.type
_entity_poly.pdbx_seq_one_letter_code
_entity_poly.pdbx_strand_id
1 'polypeptide(L)'
;DVRAICNVNASLKGVGQTGHKGIGWKSVFRISDCPHVLSREFAFKFDTMGPLGKLAFVTPTNLSDEEIQSLPEPVKEAKDAGKTVMFLPLRAESDAPAVEAELKQIAAQHLCLAFLRRLRRLQLQFPDGRSIVLQRCQAQYAQLYFPDASDITAVKISDADQARLVWSEDSSNVI
;
A
#
# COMPACT_ATOMS: atom_id res chain seq x y z
N ASP A 1 -2.39 -9.85 13.16
CA ASP A 1 -2.32 -9.22 11.83
C ASP A 1 -1.68 -10.12 10.78
N VAL A 2 -0.42 -10.56 10.93
CA VAL A 2 0.22 -11.52 10.00
C VAL A 2 -0.61 -12.80 9.83
N ARG A 3 -1.08 -13.38 10.93
CA ARG A 3 -2.00 -14.54 10.88
C ARG A 3 -3.29 -14.27 10.10
N ALA A 4 -3.79 -13.03 10.02
CA ALA A 4 -4.99 -12.70 9.25
C ALA A 4 -4.70 -12.50 7.76
N ILE A 5 -3.50 -12.03 7.41
CA ILE A 5 -3.00 -11.93 6.03
C ILE A 5 -2.68 -13.32 5.46
N CYS A 6 -2.03 -14.17 6.26
CA CYS A 6 -1.62 -15.53 5.91
C CYS A 6 -2.78 -16.54 5.90
N ASN A 7 -3.87 -16.27 6.62
CA ASN A 7 -5.00 -17.18 6.76
C ASN A 7 -6.15 -16.75 5.85
N VAL A 8 -5.91 -16.84 4.54
CA VAL A 8 -6.85 -16.47 3.45
C VAL A 8 -8.19 -17.23 3.54
N ASN A 9 -8.24 -18.32 4.31
CA ASN A 9 -9.36 -19.25 4.43
C ASN A 9 -10.06 -19.33 5.80
N ALA A 10 -9.61 -18.64 6.87
CA ALA A 10 -10.29 -18.69 8.18
C ALA A 10 -10.34 -17.34 8.92
N SER A 11 -11.56 -16.93 9.27
CA SER A 11 -11.93 -15.61 9.82
C SER A 11 -12.10 -15.66 11.33
N LEU A 12 -11.36 -14.85 12.08
CA LEU A 12 -11.59 -14.62 13.52
C LEU A 12 -11.59 -13.12 13.83
N LYS A 13 -12.60 -12.65 14.57
CA LYS A 13 -12.87 -11.23 14.86
C LYS A 13 -12.76 -10.88 16.34
N GLY A 14 -12.28 -9.67 16.61
CA GLY A 14 -12.51 -8.88 17.83
C GLY A 14 -13.21 -7.55 17.48
N VAL A 15 -13.89 -6.94 18.45
CA VAL A 15 -14.78 -5.76 18.24
C VAL A 15 -13.95 -4.50 17.91
N GLY A 16 -14.26 -3.81 16.81
CA GLY A 16 -13.74 -2.48 16.49
C GLY A 16 -12.65 -2.38 15.40
N GLN A 17 -12.26 -3.49 14.76
CA GLN A 17 -11.34 -3.51 13.61
C GLN A 17 -12.09 -3.70 12.27
N THR A 18 -11.76 -2.89 11.28
CA THR A 18 -12.24 -3.01 9.89
C THR A 18 -11.25 -3.85 9.07
N GLY A 19 -11.76 -4.81 8.27
CA GLY A 19 -10.94 -5.66 7.38
C GLY A 19 -10.54 -7.02 7.97
N HIS A 20 -11.51 -7.94 8.11
CA HIS A 20 -11.30 -9.26 8.77
C HIS A 20 -11.40 -10.50 7.85
N LYS A 21 -11.49 -10.31 6.53
CA LYS A 21 -11.65 -11.43 5.58
C LYS A 21 -10.48 -11.58 4.60
N GLY A 22 -9.42 -10.79 4.75
CA GLY A 22 -8.38 -10.69 3.72
C GLY A 22 -8.91 -10.28 2.32
N ILE A 23 -10.18 -9.89 2.18
CA ILE A 23 -10.78 -9.55 0.87
C ILE A 23 -10.10 -8.31 0.27
N GLY A 24 -9.81 -7.30 1.10
CA GLY A 24 -9.03 -6.14 0.66
C GLY A 24 -7.56 -6.45 0.40
N TRP A 25 -7.01 -7.52 0.98
CA TRP A 25 -5.67 -8.00 0.61
C TRP A 25 -5.71 -8.73 -0.73
N LYS A 26 -6.75 -9.54 -1.00
CA LYS A 26 -6.88 -10.28 -2.27
C LYS A 26 -6.85 -9.39 -3.51
N SER A 27 -7.23 -8.11 -3.41
CA SER A 27 -7.15 -7.19 -4.55
C SER A 27 -5.72 -6.89 -5.01
N VAL A 28 -4.69 -7.13 -4.18
CA VAL A 28 -3.29 -6.96 -4.63
C VAL A 28 -2.93 -7.92 -5.75
N PHE A 29 -3.57 -9.10 -5.79
CA PHE A 29 -3.44 -10.06 -6.88
C PHE A 29 -4.13 -9.59 -8.17
N ARG A 30 -4.73 -8.40 -8.21
CA ARG A 30 -5.14 -7.78 -9.47
C ARG A 30 -3.95 -7.20 -10.24
N ILE A 31 -2.86 -6.84 -9.57
CA ILE A 31 -1.71 -6.15 -10.18
C ILE A 31 -0.38 -6.88 -10.01
N SER A 32 -0.31 -7.86 -9.09
CA SER A 32 0.92 -8.58 -8.78
C SER A 32 0.65 -10.07 -8.58
N ASP A 33 1.48 -10.92 -9.21
CA ASP A 33 1.49 -12.37 -8.94
C ASP A 33 2.41 -12.77 -7.78
N CYS A 34 3.27 -11.84 -7.36
CA CYS A 34 4.23 -12.08 -6.30
C CYS A 34 4.27 -10.93 -5.26
N PRO A 35 3.17 -10.65 -4.53
CA PRO A 35 3.17 -9.62 -3.51
C PRO A 35 4.02 -10.03 -2.29
N HIS A 36 4.82 -9.08 -1.80
CA HIS A 36 5.70 -9.22 -0.64
C HIS A 36 5.17 -8.37 0.53
N VAL A 37 5.29 -8.89 1.75
CA VAL A 37 4.97 -8.18 2.99
C VAL A 37 6.18 -8.24 3.91
N LEU A 38 6.67 -7.06 4.30
CA LEU A 38 7.77 -6.91 5.24
C LEU A 38 7.32 -6.06 6.44
N SER A 39 7.46 -6.58 7.65
CA SER A 39 7.11 -5.87 8.88
C SER A 39 7.90 -6.45 10.04
N ARG A 40 8.91 -5.70 10.50
CA ARG A 40 9.81 -6.14 11.58
C ARG A 40 10.43 -7.51 11.25
N GLU A 41 10.21 -8.51 12.09
CA GLU A 41 10.69 -9.88 11.92
C GLU A 41 9.97 -10.68 10.82
N PHE A 42 8.85 -10.18 10.31
CA PHE A 42 8.08 -10.87 9.27
C PHE A 42 8.51 -10.40 7.89
N ALA A 43 9.01 -11.32 7.08
CA ALA A 43 9.31 -11.10 5.67
C ALA A 43 8.85 -12.32 4.87
N PHE A 44 7.78 -12.15 4.08
CA PHE A 44 7.20 -13.25 3.31
C PHE A 44 6.60 -12.74 2.00
N LYS A 45 6.47 -13.65 1.03
CA LYS A 45 5.81 -13.41 -0.26
C LYS A 45 4.71 -14.43 -0.50
N PHE A 46 3.79 -14.08 -1.38
CA PHE A 46 2.82 -15.02 -1.95
C PHE A 46 3.18 -15.22 -3.40
N ASP A 47 3.45 -16.45 -3.82
CA ASP A 47 3.76 -16.75 -5.21
C ASP A 47 2.62 -17.54 -5.83
N THR A 48 1.84 -16.90 -6.70
CA THR A 48 0.71 -17.54 -7.40
C THR A 48 1.14 -18.30 -8.65
N MET A 49 2.35 -18.09 -9.14
CA MET A 49 2.88 -18.72 -10.36
C MET A 49 3.78 -19.93 -10.06
N GLY A 50 4.34 -19.98 -8.85
CA GLY A 50 5.15 -21.07 -8.36
C GLY A 50 4.39 -22.39 -8.16
N PRO A 51 5.12 -23.48 -7.84
CA PRO A 51 4.55 -24.83 -7.70
C PRO A 51 3.37 -24.91 -6.72
N LEU A 52 3.42 -24.13 -5.64
CA LEU A 52 2.37 -24.07 -4.61
C LEU A 52 1.17 -23.20 -5.03
N GLY A 53 1.39 -22.14 -5.81
CA GLY A 53 0.33 -21.25 -6.31
C GLY A 53 -0.60 -21.91 -7.33
N LYS A 54 -0.06 -22.84 -8.14
CA LYS A 54 -0.81 -23.64 -9.11
C LYS A 54 -1.83 -24.61 -8.48
N LEU A 55 -1.72 -24.88 -7.18
CA LEU A 55 -2.64 -25.73 -6.43
C LEU A 55 -3.86 -24.95 -5.87
N ALA A 56 -4.09 -23.73 -6.34
CA ALA A 56 -5.15 -22.82 -5.86
C ALA A 56 -5.04 -22.42 -4.37
N PHE A 57 -3.87 -22.62 -3.76
CA PHE A 57 -3.56 -22.13 -2.42
C PHE A 57 -2.61 -20.95 -2.50
N VAL A 58 -3.07 -19.78 -2.08
CA VAL A 58 -2.23 -18.60 -1.91
C VAL A 58 -1.53 -18.72 -0.56
N THR A 59 -0.49 -19.55 -0.52
CA THR A 59 0.28 -19.85 0.69
C THR A 59 1.46 -18.88 0.81
N PRO A 60 1.63 -18.20 1.95
CA PRO A 60 2.79 -17.35 2.17
C PRO A 60 4.05 -18.19 2.37
N THR A 61 5.15 -17.75 1.78
CA THR A 61 6.48 -18.34 1.94
C THR A 61 7.41 -17.27 2.52
N ASN A 62 8.17 -17.62 3.56
CA ASN A 62 9.16 -16.69 4.12
C ASN A 62 10.24 -16.37 3.09
N LEU A 63 10.69 -15.13 3.07
CA LEU A 63 11.83 -14.71 2.26
C LEU A 63 13.14 -15.17 2.93
N SER A 64 14.09 -15.64 2.14
CA SER A 64 15.46 -15.83 2.60
C SER A 64 16.17 -14.48 2.76
N ASP A 65 17.30 -14.46 3.48
CA ASP A 65 18.12 -13.25 3.61
C ASP A 65 18.63 -12.77 2.24
N GLU A 66 19.00 -13.69 1.35
CA GLU A 66 19.42 -13.40 -0.03
C GLU A 66 18.30 -12.72 -0.83
N GLU A 67 17.07 -13.24 -0.71
CA GLU A 67 15.90 -12.63 -1.36
C GLU A 67 15.62 -11.24 -0.81
N ILE A 68 15.73 -11.04 0.51
CA ILE A 68 15.57 -9.72 1.13
C ILE A 68 16.63 -8.74 0.61
N GLN A 69 17.89 -9.18 0.45
CA GLN A 69 18.98 -8.35 -0.09
C GLN A 69 18.77 -7.97 -1.56
N SER A 70 18.08 -8.82 -2.33
CA SER A 70 17.75 -8.59 -3.73
C SER A 70 16.58 -7.63 -3.96
N LEU A 71 15.84 -7.26 -2.91
CA LEU A 71 14.72 -6.33 -3.03
C LEU A 71 15.19 -4.92 -3.42
N PRO A 72 14.34 -4.12 -4.08
CA PRO A 72 14.67 -2.73 -4.42
C PRO A 72 15.08 -1.92 -3.20
N GLU A 73 16.06 -1.03 -3.37
CA GLU A 73 16.61 -0.21 -2.27
C GLU A 73 15.54 0.52 -1.45
N PRO A 74 14.53 1.19 -2.05
CA PRO A 74 13.49 1.86 -1.27
C PRO A 74 12.67 0.93 -0.36
N VAL A 75 12.54 -0.35 -0.74
CA VAL A 75 11.84 -1.38 0.03
C VAL A 75 12.69 -1.78 1.24
N LYS A 76 13.99 -1.99 1.05
CA LYS A 76 14.94 -2.34 2.10
C LYS A 76 15.09 -1.19 3.11
N GLU A 77 15.31 0.03 2.65
CA GLU A 77 15.40 1.23 3.49
C GLU A 77 14.14 1.43 4.35
N ALA A 78 12.95 1.28 3.76
CA ALA A 78 11.69 1.42 4.49
C ALA A 78 11.54 0.33 5.55
N LYS A 79 11.89 -0.92 5.24
CA LYS A 79 11.89 -2.03 6.20
C LYS A 79 12.85 -1.75 7.36
N ASP A 80 14.08 -1.35 7.06
CA ASP A 80 15.13 -1.13 8.06
C ASP A 80 14.83 0.08 8.95
N ALA A 81 14.07 1.05 8.44
CA ALA A 81 13.45 2.10 9.24
C ALA A 81 12.27 1.62 10.13
N GLY A 82 12.02 0.32 10.21
CA GLY A 82 10.98 -0.30 11.02
C GLY A 82 9.55 -0.09 10.50
N LYS A 83 9.38 0.28 9.22
CA LYS A 83 8.06 0.45 8.61
C LYS A 83 7.47 -0.90 8.20
N THR A 84 6.14 -0.96 8.11
CA THR A 84 5.46 -2.04 7.40
C THR A 84 5.45 -1.70 5.92
N VAL A 85 5.98 -2.59 5.09
CA VAL A 85 6.12 -2.44 3.64
C VAL A 85 5.32 -3.52 2.93
N MET A 86 4.52 -3.11 1.96
CA MET A 86 3.91 -4.01 0.99
C MET A 86 4.55 -3.70 -0.36
N PHE A 87 5.34 -4.62 -0.88
CA PHE A 87 5.98 -4.49 -2.18
C PHE A 87 5.23 -5.35 -3.20
N LEU A 88 4.72 -4.70 -4.25
CA LEU A 88 3.82 -5.30 -5.24
C LEU A 88 4.46 -5.19 -6.63
N PRO A 89 5.37 -6.10 -7.01
CA PRO A 89 5.91 -6.15 -8.38
C PRO A 89 4.75 -6.24 -9.38
N LEU A 90 4.71 -5.35 -10.37
CA LEU A 90 3.71 -5.41 -11.42
C LEU A 90 3.93 -6.66 -12.29
N ARG A 91 2.83 -7.22 -12.83
CA ARG A 91 2.93 -8.35 -13.77
C ARG A 91 3.64 -7.96 -15.06
N ALA A 92 3.31 -6.78 -15.55
CA ALA A 92 3.90 -6.20 -16.74
C ALA A 92 4.09 -4.70 -16.54
N GLU A 93 5.15 -4.14 -17.10
CA GLU A 93 5.39 -2.70 -17.09
C GLU A 93 4.25 -1.91 -17.77
N SER A 94 3.58 -2.55 -18.75
CA SER A 94 2.39 -1.98 -19.40
C SER A 94 1.22 -1.72 -18.46
N ASP A 95 1.19 -2.31 -17.27
CA ASP A 95 0.15 -2.06 -16.26
C ASP A 95 0.38 -0.75 -15.50
N ALA A 96 1.60 -0.19 -15.52
CA ALA A 96 1.96 0.99 -14.74
C ALA A 96 1.07 2.22 -14.99
N PRO A 97 0.71 2.58 -16.25
CA PRO A 97 -0.19 3.71 -16.51
C PRO A 97 -1.59 3.51 -15.91
N ALA A 98 -2.10 2.28 -15.93
CA ALA A 98 -3.41 1.96 -15.36
C ALA A 98 -3.39 2.06 -13.82
N VAL A 99 -2.33 1.55 -13.18
CA VAL A 99 -2.13 1.67 -11.73
C VAL A 99 -1.99 3.13 -11.32
N GLU A 100 -1.22 3.93 -12.07
CA GLU A 100 -1.09 5.36 -11.83
C GLU A 100 -2.45 6.08 -11.91
N ALA A 101 -3.27 5.76 -12.92
CA ALA A 101 -4.61 6.32 -13.06
C ALA A 101 -5.52 5.95 -11.87
N GLU A 102 -5.49 4.71 -11.40
CA GLU A 102 -6.24 4.29 -10.20
C GLU A 102 -5.76 5.03 -8.94
N LEU A 103 -4.45 5.22 -8.76
CA LEU A 103 -3.89 6.01 -7.64
C LEU A 103 -4.35 7.47 -7.68
N LYS A 104 -4.39 8.09 -8.87
CA LYS A 104 -4.93 9.45 -9.04
C LYS A 104 -6.42 9.52 -8.73
N GLN A 105 -7.20 8.50 -9.11
CA GLN A 105 -8.62 8.42 -8.74
C GLN A 105 -8.81 8.31 -7.22
N ILE A 106 -7.98 7.54 -6.52
CA ILE A 106 -7.99 7.47 -5.05
C ILE A 106 -7.71 8.84 -4.45
N ALA A 107 -6.72 9.58 -4.99
CA ALA A 107 -6.46 10.95 -4.56
C ALA A 107 -7.67 11.88 -4.78
N ALA A 108 -8.35 11.75 -5.92
CA ALA A 108 -9.57 12.50 -6.21
C ALA A 108 -10.72 12.16 -5.23
N GLN A 109 -10.80 10.90 -4.76
CA GLN A 109 -11.72 10.44 -3.72
C GLN A 109 -11.23 10.77 -2.29
N HIS A 110 -10.68 11.96 -2.10
CA HIS A 110 -10.08 12.46 -0.86
C HIS A 110 -10.96 12.31 0.41
N LEU A 111 -12.28 12.28 0.28
CA LEU A 111 -13.21 12.10 1.40
C LEU A 111 -13.06 10.76 2.13
N CYS A 112 -12.46 9.74 1.50
CA CYS A 112 -12.16 8.47 2.15
C CYS A 112 -11.38 8.65 3.47
N LEU A 113 -10.46 9.63 3.53
CA LEU A 113 -9.67 9.92 4.72
C LEU A 113 -10.50 10.54 5.86
N ALA A 114 -11.63 11.18 5.56
CA ALA A 114 -12.51 11.77 6.57
C ALA A 114 -13.13 10.68 7.48
N PHE A 115 -13.43 9.52 6.92
CA PHE A 115 -14.05 8.40 7.63
C PHE A 115 -13.05 7.49 8.38
N LEU A 116 -11.74 7.66 8.16
CA LEU A 116 -10.71 6.80 8.77
C LEU A 116 -10.31 7.30 10.16
N ARG A 117 -10.62 6.56 11.22
CA ARG A 117 -10.33 7.00 12.61
C ARG A 117 -8.85 7.25 12.90
N ARG A 118 -7.95 6.38 12.44
CA ARG A 118 -6.52 6.40 12.81
C ARG A 118 -5.60 6.97 11.73
N LEU A 119 -5.91 6.75 10.45
CA LEU A 119 -5.10 7.28 9.35
C LEU A 119 -5.37 8.78 9.21
N ARG A 120 -4.33 9.60 9.39
CA ARG A 120 -4.44 11.08 9.34
C ARG A 120 -3.79 11.70 8.12
N ARG A 121 -2.90 10.96 7.46
CA ARG A 121 -2.15 11.42 6.29
C ARG A 121 -1.98 10.24 5.33
N LEU A 122 -2.20 10.50 4.04
CA LEU A 122 -1.87 9.61 2.94
C LEU A 122 -1.02 10.39 1.95
N GLN A 123 0.11 9.83 1.55
CA GLN A 123 1.00 10.43 0.55
C GLN A 123 1.18 9.44 -0.59
N LEU A 124 0.95 9.92 -1.81
CA LEU A 124 1.21 9.21 -3.05
C LEU A 124 2.45 9.84 -3.70
N GLN A 125 3.36 9.03 -4.19
CA GLN A 125 4.57 9.45 -4.90
C GLN A 125 4.62 8.69 -6.22
N PHE A 126 4.94 9.40 -7.30
CA PHE A 126 4.98 8.86 -8.65
C PHE A 126 6.41 8.85 -9.20
N PRO A 127 6.73 7.99 -10.18
CA PRO A 127 8.08 7.90 -10.74
C PRO A 127 8.63 9.20 -11.34
N ASP A 128 7.75 10.08 -11.83
CA ASP A 128 8.13 11.38 -12.39
C ASP A 128 8.37 12.47 -11.32
N GLY A 129 8.38 12.08 -10.04
CA GLY A 129 8.64 12.97 -8.92
C GLY A 129 7.41 13.72 -8.41
N ARG A 130 6.24 13.59 -9.05
CA ARG A 130 5.00 14.16 -8.50
C ARG A 130 4.68 13.50 -7.16
N SER A 131 4.16 14.28 -6.22
CA SER A 131 3.61 13.74 -4.98
C SER A 131 2.31 14.45 -4.61
N ILE A 132 1.31 13.65 -4.23
CA ILE A 132 0.03 14.13 -3.73
C ILE A 132 -0.08 13.77 -2.26
N VAL A 133 -0.37 14.76 -1.41
CA VAL A 133 -0.58 14.57 0.02
C VAL A 133 -2.03 14.88 0.37
N LEU A 134 -2.70 13.90 0.96
CA LEU A 134 -3.99 14.04 1.62
C LEU A 134 -3.78 14.08 3.13
N GLN A 135 -4.27 15.12 3.79
CA GLN A 135 -4.16 15.25 5.24
C GLN A 135 -5.50 15.61 5.86
N ARG A 136 -5.90 14.85 6.88
CA ARG A 136 -7.08 15.17 7.68
C ARG A 136 -6.77 16.36 8.58
N CYS A 137 -7.61 17.38 8.49
CA CYS A 137 -7.52 18.60 9.27
C CYS A 137 -8.86 18.86 9.97
N GLN A 138 -8.81 19.63 11.05
CA GLN A 138 -10.03 20.23 11.60
C GLN A 138 -10.40 21.46 10.78
N ALA A 139 -11.68 21.59 10.45
CA ALA A 139 -12.16 22.72 9.69
C ALA A 139 -12.32 23.94 10.60
N GLN A 140 -11.29 24.79 10.67
CA GLN A 140 -11.20 25.96 11.57
C GLN A 140 -12.39 26.93 11.50
N TYR A 141 -13.16 26.92 10.40
CA TYR A 141 -14.29 27.82 10.18
C TYR A 141 -15.62 27.11 9.91
N ALA A 142 -15.66 25.79 9.96
CA ALA A 142 -16.86 25.11 9.49
C ALA A 142 -18.05 25.27 10.45
N GLN A 143 -17.82 25.65 11.71
CA GLN A 143 -18.89 26.04 12.63
C GLN A 143 -19.64 27.32 12.19
N LEU A 144 -19.02 28.18 11.35
CA LEU A 144 -19.70 29.34 10.76
C LEU A 144 -20.77 28.95 9.72
N TYR A 145 -20.57 27.80 9.05
CA TYR A 145 -21.48 27.31 8.01
C TYR A 145 -22.37 26.16 8.49
N PHE A 146 -21.95 25.47 9.56
CA PHE A 146 -22.63 24.32 10.16
C PHE A 146 -22.63 24.46 11.69
N PRO A 147 -23.44 25.40 12.24
CA PRO A 147 -23.41 25.76 13.65
C PRO A 147 -23.78 24.61 14.61
N ASP A 148 -24.60 23.66 14.14
CA ASP A 148 -25.03 22.51 14.94
C ASP A 148 -24.12 21.27 14.80
N ALA A 149 -23.08 21.34 13.96
CA ALA A 149 -22.19 20.21 13.71
C ALA A 149 -21.02 20.17 14.72
N SER A 150 -20.99 19.14 15.56
CA SER A 150 -20.01 19.00 16.65
C SER A 150 -18.63 18.46 16.22
N ASP A 151 -18.51 17.85 15.04
CA ASP A 151 -17.27 17.22 14.57
C ASP A 151 -17.09 17.35 13.04
N ILE A 152 -16.64 18.52 12.59
CA ILE A 152 -16.44 18.76 11.15
C ILE A 152 -15.03 18.35 10.74
N THR A 153 -14.96 17.24 10.00
CA THR A 153 -13.72 16.73 9.43
C THR A 153 -13.50 17.29 8.03
N ALA A 154 -12.33 17.88 7.78
CA ALA A 154 -11.89 18.29 6.45
C ALA A 154 -10.67 17.48 6.00
N VAL A 155 -10.50 17.36 4.69
CA VAL A 155 -9.29 16.79 4.08
C VAL A 155 -8.66 17.86 3.22
N LYS A 156 -7.43 18.24 3.56
CA LYS A 156 -6.59 19.10 2.73
C LYS A 156 -5.85 18.25 1.71
N ILE A 157 -5.90 18.69 0.45
CA ILE A 157 -5.11 18.14 -0.65
C ILE A 157 -4.00 19.16 -0.94
N SER A 158 -2.77 18.68 -1.11
CA SER A 158 -1.65 19.52 -1.54
C SER A 158 -0.71 18.71 -2.42
N ASP A 159 -0.22 19.35 -3.49
CA ASP A 159 0.94 18.86 -4.21
C ASP A 159 2.19 19.10 -3.35
N ALA A 160 3.02 18.07 -3.21
CA ALA A 160 4.27 18.15 -2.48
C ALA A 160 5.43 18.07 -3.47
N ASP A 161 6.11 19.18 -3.69
CA ASP A 161 7.40 19.18 -4.37
C ASP A 161 8.48 18.77 -3.36
N GLN A 162 8.97 17.52 -3.45
CA GLN A 162 10.24 17.14 -2.83
C GLN A 162 11.08 16.29 -3.78
N ALA A 163 12.40 16.51 -3.66
CA ALA A 163 13.47 16.12 -4.56
C ALA A 163 13.41 14.68 -5.09
N ARG A 164 13.73 14.57 -6.39
CA ARG A 164 13.87 13.36 -7.20
C ARG A 164 14.38 12.15 -6.42
N LEU A 165 13.51 11.16 -6.19
CA LEU A 165 13.96 9.77 -6.15
C LEU A 165 14.15 9.35 -7.61
N VAL A 166 15.40 9.40 -8.08
CA VAL A 166 15.76 8.90 -9.40
C VAL A 166 15.64 7.39 -9.34
N TRP A 167 14.65 6.84 -10.04
CA TRP A 167 14.62 5.42 -10.36
C TRP A 167 15.78 5.18 -11.34
N SER A 168 16.78 4.40 -10.89
CA SER A 168 17.81 3.91 -11.78
C SER A 168 17.18 2.85 -12.69
N GLU A 169 16.80 3.23 -13.90
CA GLU A 169 16.67 2.28 -15.01
C GLU A 169 18.07 1.77 -15.32
N ASP A 170 18.49 0.73 -14.61
CA ASP A 170 19.67 -0.03 -15.03
C ASP A 170 19.33 -1.51 -15.05
N SER A 171 18.96 -1.97 -16.23
CA SER A 171 19.17 -3.34 -16.70
C SER A 171 19.15 -3.37 -18.22
N SER A 172 20.12 -2.66 -18.82
CA SER A 172 20.61 -3.10 -20.13
C SER A 172 21.38 -4.41 -19.91
N ASN A 173 21.02 -5.47 -20.64
CA ASN A 173 21.77 -6.72 -20.84
C ASN A 173 21.89 -7.69 -19.66
N VAL A 174 21.17 -8.81 -19.73
CA VAL A 174 21.74 -10.17 -19.90
C VAL A 174 20.70 -11.05 -20.60
N ILE A 175 21.06 -11.51 -21.81
CA ILE A 175 20.50 -12.59 -22.68
C ILE A 175 19.08 -13.09 -22.39
#